data_AF-A0A7Y5C0Y2-F1
#
_entry.id   AF-A0A7Y5C0Y2-F1
#
_cell.length_a   1.000
_cell.length_b   1.000
_cell.length_c   1.000
_cell.angle_alpha   90.00
_cell.angle_beta   90.00
_cell.angle_gamma   90.00
#
_symmetry.space_group_name_H-M   'P 1'
#
loop_
_entity.id
_entity.type
_entity.pdbx_description
1 polymer ?
#
loop_
_entity_poly.entity_id
_entity_poly.type
_entity_poly.pdbx_seq_one_letter_code
_entity_poly.pdbx_strand_id
1 'polypeptide(L)'
;MNKVLFYPLLYFASFFVLLSCNSHKTEENCSSTPIINPNGDSELALLMRALYNAADSIKTQTAQNRPVDLEKLKALLTNLKTATPTDPNVHGEVFNGFAEKMSLQINNLKADSSFVVTFNNLVNSCVDCHNEFCPGPIKKINKLRVSE
;
A
#
# COMPACT_ATOMS: atom_id res chain seq x y z
N MET A 1 5.50 11.41 -78.60
CA MET A 1 6.11 10.69 -79.75
C MET A 1 7.29 9.89 -79.23
N ASN A 2 7.23 8.56 -79.45
CA ASN A 2 8.30 7.54 -79.48
C ASN A 2 9.10 7.31 -78.18
N LYS A 3 9.01 6.17 -77.45
CA LYS A 3 9.38 4.75 -77.78
C LYS A 3 10.76 4.69 -78.46
N VAL A 4 11.80 4.01 -77.97
CA VAL A 4 11.97 2.58 -77.65
C VAL A 4 13.29 2.45 -76.84
N LEU A 5 13.36 1.72 -75.72
CA LEU A 5 13.68 0.28 -75.58
C LEU A 5 15.06 -0.13 -76.12
N PHE A 6 15.99 -0.53 -75.21
CA PHE A 6 16.87 -1.71 -75.33
C PHE A 6 17.53 -2.01 -73.96
N TYR A 7 16.98 -3.00 -73.24
CA TYR A 7 17.68 -3.86 -72.25
C TYR A 7 18.49 -4.90 -73.08
N PRO A 8 19.55 -5.60 -72.60
CA PRO A 8 19.66 -6.19 -71.26
C PRO A 8 21.07 -6.07 -70.62
N LEU A 9 21.27 -6.36 -69.34
CA LEU A 9 21.71 -7.67 -68.83
C LEU A 9 21.99 -7.54 -67.31
N LEU A 10 21.86 -8.65 -66.57
CA LEU A 10 22.23 -8.86 -65.15
C LEU A 10 21.25 -8.22 -64.16
N TYR A 11 20.16 -8.89 -63.74
CA TYR A 11 20.16 -10.13 -62.96
C TYR A 11 21.24 -10.13 -61.86
N PHE A 12 20.95 -9.44 -60.75
CA PHE A 12 21.30 -9.99 -59.45
C PHE A 12 20.14 -9.75 -58.48
N ALA A 13 19.46 -10.84 -58.19
CA ALA A 13 18.42 -10.91 -57.18
C ALA A 13 19.02 -10.53 -55.83
N SER A 14 18.42 -9.54 -55.16
CA SER A 14 18.48 -9.45 -53.72
C SER A 14 17.09 -9.08 -53.22
N PHE A 15 16.27 -10.12 -53.11
CA PHE A 15 15.02 -10.11 -52.39
C PHE A 15 15.36 -10.10 -50.89
N PHE A 16 15.71 -8.92 -50.35
CA PHE A 16 15.70 -8.71 -48.90
C PHE A 16 14.31 -8.21 -48.51
N VAL A 17 13.39 -9.17 -48.35
CA VAL A 17 12.16 -8.94 -47.60
C VAL A 17 12.54 -8.87 -46.13
N LEU A 18 12.64 -7.65 -45.61
CA LEU A 18 12.56 -7.42 -44.18
C LEU A 18 11.11 -7.64 -43.76
N LEU A 19 10.78 -8.88 -43.39
CA LEU A 19 9.62 -9.19 -42.58
C LEU A 19 9.71 -8.39 -41.27
N SER A 20 8.91 -7.32 -41.18
CA SER A 20 8.66 -6.62 -39.92
C SER A 20 7.85 -7.54 -39.01
N CYS A 21 8.55 -8.26 -38.14
CA CYS A 21 7.94 -9.05 -37.08
C CYS A 21 7.46 -8.09 -35.99
N ASN A 22 6.15 -7.85 -35.92
CA ASN A 22 5.53 -7.20 -34.77
C ASN A 22 5.44 -8.24 -33.62
N SER A 23 6.58 -8.52 -32.99
CA SER A 23 6.57 -9.13 -31.67
C SER A 23 6.11 -8.07 -30.70
N HIS A 24 4.83 -8.14 -30.32
CA HIS A 24 4.32 -7.60 -29.08
C HIS A 24 5.13 -8.23 -27.94
N LYS A 25 6.26 -7.60 -27.63
CA LYS A 25 7.07 -7.90 -26.45
C LYS A 25 6.22 -7.46 -25.28
N THR A 26 5.58 -8.45 -24.67
CA THR A 26 5.04 -8.40 -23.32
C THR A 26 6.02 -7.64 -22.44
N GLU A 27 5.47 -6.63 -21.80
CA GLU A 27 6.13 -5.67 -20.93
C GLU A 27 7.10 -6.36 -19.97
N GLU A 28 8.38 -5.98 -20.06
CA GLU A 28 9.34 -6.26 -19.03
C GLU A 28 9.03 -5.39 -17.80
N ASN A 29 8.88 -6.08 -16.67
CA ASN A 29 9.39 -5.67 -15.37
C ASN A 29 8.56 -4.66 -14.55
N CYS A 30 7.75 -5.21 -13.65
CA CYS A 30 7.83 -4.86 -12.24
C CYS A 30 8.00 -6.16 -11.44
N SER A 31 9.18 -6.77 -11.51
CA SER A 31 9.68 -7.49 -10.35
C SER A 31 9.89 -6.42 -9.28
N SER A 32 8.83 -6.15 -8.50
CA SER A 32 9.01 -5.49 -7.23
C SER A 32 9.92 -6.43 -6.45
N THR A 33 11.22 -6.12 -6.43
CA THR A 33 12.07 -6.60 -5.35
C THR A 33 11.27 -6.30 -4.09
N PRO A 34 10.87 -7.33 -3.30
CA PRO A 34 10.19 -7.04 -2.06
C PRO A 34 11.10 -6.09 -1.31
N ILE A 35 10.55 -4.97 -0.83
CA ILE A 35 11.29 -4.07 0.06
C ILE A 35 11.67 -4.95 1.25
N ILE A 36 12.91 -5.45 1.25
CA ILE A 36 13.38 -6.35 2.29
C ILE A 36 13.51 -5.47 3.52
N ASN A 37 12.65 -5.71 4.50
CA ASN A 37 12.77 -5.08 5.80
C ASN A 37 14.15 -5.49 6.36
N PRO A 38 15.11 -4.55 6.50
CA PRO A 38 16.45 -4.89 6.95
C PRO A 38 16.45 -5.49 8.37
N ASN A 39 15.37 -5.29 9.11
CA ASN A 39 15.16 -5.78 10.47
C ASN A 39 14.36 -7.10 10.53
N GLY A 40 14.02 -7.71 9.39
CA GLY A 40 13.14 -8.87 9.33
C GLY A 40 11.70 -8.59 9.75
N ASP A 41 10.85 -9.62 9.76
CA ASP A 41 9.42 -9.47 10.03
C ASP A 41 9.06 -10.01 11.43
N SER A 42 9.17 -9.13 12.44
CA SER A 42 8.61 -9.42 13.76
C SER A 42 7.08 -9.50 13.71
N GLU A 43 6.48 -10.16 14.70
CA GLU A 43 5.02 -10.23 14.83
C GLU A 43 4.40 -8.84 14.85
N LEU A 44 5.01 -7.89 15.58
CA LEU A 44 4.55 -6.51 15.62
C LEU A 44 4.71 -5.81 14.27
N ALA A 45 5.81 -6.01 13.55
CA ALA A 45 6.00 -5.40 12.24
C ALA A 45 4.95 -5.90 11.22
N LEU A 46 4.63 -7.18 11.25
CA LEU A 46 3.54 -7.78 10.45
C LEU A 46 2.18 -7.20 10.84
N LEU A 47 1.92 -7.09 12.15
CA LEU A 47 0.69 -6.51 12.68
C LEU A 47 0.52 -5.04 12.25
N MET A 48 1.57 -4.23 12.32
CA MET A 48 1.55 -2.83 11.88
C MET A 48 1.18 -2.69 10.40
N ARG A 49 1.69 -3.57 9.54
CA ARG A 49 1.31 -3.59 8.11
C ARG A 49 -0.15 -3.99 7.92
N ALA A 50 -0.64 -4.98 8.67
CA ALA A 50 -2.03 -5.39 8.62
C ALA A 50 -2.97 -4.26 9.09
N LEU A 51 -2.61 -3.56 10.17
CA LEU A 51 -3.35 -2.41 10.69
C LEU A 51 -3.43 -1.28 9.66
N TYR A 52 -2.29 -0.93 9.03
CA TYR A 52 -2.27 0.07 7.97
C TYR A 52 -3.22 -0.32 6.83
N ASN A 53 -3.14 -1.56 6.34
CA ASN A 53 -3.97 -2.01 5.22
C ASN A 53 -5.47 -2.02 5.58
N ALA A 54 -5.83 -2.39 6.81
CA ALA A 54 -7.20 -2.34 7.27
C ALA A 54 -7.72 -0.89 7.35
N ALA A 55 -6.93 0.03 7.91
CA ALA A 55 -7.28 1.45 7.97
C ALA A 55 -7.37 2.09 6.58
N ASP A 56 -6.49 1.73 5.64
CA ASP A 56 -6.53 2.23 4.26
C ASP A 56 -7.77 1.72 3.50
N SER A 57 -8.20 0.49 3.79
CA SER A 57 -9.46 -0.05 3.28
C SER A 57 -10.66 0.74 3.79
N ILE A 58 -10.69 1.05 5.09
CA ILE A 58 -11.72 1.89 5.71
C ILE A 58 -11.75 3.29 5.06
N LYS A 59 -10.60 3.96 4.95
CA LYS A 59 -10.48 5.25 4.25
C LYS A 59 -11.09 5.18 2.85
N THR A 60 -10.76 4.12 2.10
CA THR A 60 -11.27 3.92 0.73
C THR A 60 -12.78 3.71 0.70
N GLN A 61 -13.32 2.91 1.63
CA GLN A 61 -14.77 2.68 1.76
C GLN A 61 -15.49 4.00 2.07
N THR A 62 -14.99 4.78 3.02
CA THR A 62 -15.54 6.09 3.39
C THR A 62 -15.53 7.05 2.20
N ALA A 63 -14.39 7.18 1.49
CA ALA A 63 -14.27 8.07 0.33
C ALA A 63 -15.21 7.68 -0.84
N GLN A 64 -15.63 6.41 -0.90
CA GLN A 64 -16.53 5.88 -1.93
C GLN A 64 -17.99 5.79 -1.47
N ASN A 65 -18.33 6.30 -0.28
CA ASN A 65 -19.65 6.13 0.34
C ASN A 65 -20.13 4.67 0.39
N ARG A 66 -19.19 3.73 0.61
CA ARG A 66 -19.50 2.30 0.79
C ARG A 66 -19.62 1.96 2.27
N PRO A 67 -20.36 0.89 2.62
CA PRO A 67 -20.37 0.37 3.99
C PRO A 67 -18.94 0.15 4.49
N VAL A 68 -18.68 0.65 5.71
CA VAL A 68 -17.38 0.52 6.36
C VAL A 68 -17.36 -0.75 7.19
N ASP A 69 -16.30 -1.55 7.03
CA ASP A 69 -16.04 -2.73 7.85
C ASP A 69 -14.96 -2.43 8.91
N LEU A 70 -15.37 -2.38 10.17
CA LEU A 70 -14.48 -2.09 11.31
C LEU A 70 -13.93 -3.35 11.99
N GLU A 71 -14.51 -4.53 11.72
CA GLU A 71 -14.22 -5.75 12.49
C GLU A 71 -12.77 -6.18 12.32
N LYS A 72 -12.25 -6.09 11.09
CA LYS A 72 -10.85 -6.41 10.81
C LYS A 72 -9.89 -5.48 11.57
N LEU A 73 -10.14 -4.17 11.54
CA LEU A 73 -9.26 -3.21 12.23
C LEU A 73 -9.31 -3.41 13.75
N LYS A 74 -10.51 -3.64 14.28
CA LYS A 74 -10.74 -3.94 15.70
C LYS A 74 -9.99 -5.19 16.15
N ALA A 75 -10.11 -6.30 15.42
CA ALA A 75 -9.42 -7.56 15.74
C ALA A 75 -7.89 -7.45 15.66
N LEU A 76 -7.36 -6.58 14.82
CA LEU A 76 -5.92 -6.34 14.75
C LEU A 76 -5.44 -5.49 15.94
N LEU A 77 -6.20 -4.46 16.33
CA LEU A 77 -5.84 -3.59 17.46
C LEU A 77 -5.77 -4.35 18.79
N THR A 78 -6.58 -5.40 18.98
CA THR A 78 -6.52 -6.23 20.20
C THR A 78 -5.21 -7.00 20.35
N ASN A 79 -4.49 -7.24 19.24
CA ASN A 79 -3.25 -8.02 19.24
C ASN A 79 -2.00 -7.16 19.52
N LEU A 80 -2.15 -5.84 19.61
CA LEU A 80 -1.04 -4.91 19.82
C LEU A 80 -0.20 -5.25 21.06
N LYS A 81 -0.88 -5.49 22.19
CA LYS A 81 -0.25 -5.71 23.50
C LYS A 81 0.52 -7.03 23.62
N THR A 82 0.29 -7.95 22.68
CA THR A 82 0.85 -9.30 22.73
C THR A 82 1.83 -9.58 21.59
N ALA A 83 1.89 -8.70 20.58
CA ALA A 83 2.76 -8.90 19.42
C ALA A 83 4.21 -8.62 19.79
N THR A 84 5.09 -9.58 19.48
CA THR A 84 6.53 -9.46 19.75
C THR A 84 7.18 -8.41 18.84
N PRO A 85 7.84 -7.35 19.38
CA PRO A 85 8.54 -6.36 18.58
C PRO A 85 9.89 -6.87 18.07
N THR A 86 10.44 -6.21 17.05
CA THR A 86 11.84 -6.42 16.65
C THR A 86 12.80 -5.91 17.73
N ASP A 87 12.56 -4.70 18.25
CA ASP A 87 13.30 -4.12 19.36
C ASP A 87 12.49 -4.30 20.64
N PRO A 88 12.97 -5.07 21.64
CA PRO A 88 12.24 -5.28 22.89
C PRO A 88 11.98 -3.99 23.68
N ASN A 89 12.72 -2.91 23.45
CA ASN A 89 12.54 -1.62 24.14
C ASN A 89 11.33 -0.82 23.64
N VAL A 90 10.71 -1.22 22.52
CA VAL A 90 9.51 -0.58 21.95
C VAL A 90 8.23 -0.97 22.71
N HIS A 91 8.30 -1.95 23.61
CA HIS A 91 7.15 -2.47 24.35
C HIS A 91 7.24 -2.09 25.85
N GLY A 92 6.08 -1.88 26.49
CA GLY A 92 6.00 -1.47 27.89
C GLY A 92 4.66 -0.84 28.26
N GLU A 93 4.56 -0.27 29.47
CA GLU A 93 3.31 0.33 29.98
C GLU A 93 2.79 1.46 29.09
N VAL A 94 3.67 2.34 28.61
CA VAL A 94 3.30 3.45 27.74
C VAL A 94 2.76 2.93 26.39
N PHE A 95 3.36 1.89 25.82
CA PHE A 95 2.87 1.25 24.59
C PHE A 95 1.49 0.63 24.80
N ASN A 96 1.31 -0.08 25.92
CA ASN A 96 0.02 -0.66 26.28
C ASN A 96 -1.08 0.40 26.45
N GLY A 97 -0.75 1.57 27.01
CA GLY A 97 -1.66 2.70 27.09
C GLY A 97 -2.14 3.19 25.72
N PHE A 98 -1.24 3.27 24.73
CA PHE A 98 -1.64 3.60 23.36
C PHE A 98 -2.53 2.51 22.74
N ALA A 99 -2.18 1.24 22.93
CA ALA A 99 -2.98 0.11 22.44
C ALA A 99 -4.40 0.13 23.02
N GLU A 100 -4.55 0.42 24.31
CA GLU A 100 -5.84 0.56 24.98
C GLU A 100 -6.62 1.77 24.47
N LYS A 101 -5.98 2.94 24.33
CA LYS A 101 -6.59 4.14 23.74
C LYS A 101 -7.17 3.85 22.36
N MET A 102 -6.39 3.24 21.47
CA MET A 102 -6.84 2.89 20.12
C MET A 102 -7.98 1.87 20.14
N SER A 103 -7.92 0.88 21.03
CA SER A 103 -8.96 -0.13 21.22
C SER A 103 -10.28 0.50 21.68
N LEU A 104 -10.23 1.48 22.59
CA LEU A 104 -11.42 2.23 23.01
C LEU A 104 -11.98 3.10 21.88
N GLN A 105 -11.10 3.76 21.11
CA GLN A 105 -11.52 4.58 19.97
C GLN A 105 -12.24 3.75 18.90
N ILE A 106 -11.67 2.63 18.45
CA ILE A 106 -12.29 1.78 17.43
C ILE A 106 -13.63 1.18 17.89
N ASN A 107 -13.78 0.89 19.19
CA ASN A 107 -15.04 0.39 19.75
C ASN A 107 -16.15 1.45 19.82
N ASN A 108 -15.77 2.73 19.86
CA ASN A 108 -16.71 3.85 19.91
C ASN A 108 -17.01 4.45 18.53
N LEU A 109 -16.31 3.99 17.47
CA LEU A 109 -16.56 4.41 16.10
C LEU A 109 -17.93 3.93 15.63
N LYS A 110 -18.71 4.85 15.06
CA LYS A 110 -20.05 4.61 14.51
C LYS A 110 -20.10 5.09 13.08
N ALA A 111 -20.72 4.31 12.20
CA ALA A 111 -20.95 4.67 10.80
C ALA A 111 -22.08 5.72 10.68
N ASP A 112 -21.86 6.90 11.26
CA ASP A 112 -22.76 8.05 11.24
C ASP A 112 -22.03 9.32 10.79
N SER A 113 -22.65 10.49 10.92
CA SER A 113 -22.07 11.77 10.49
C SER A 113 -20.77 12.14 11.24
N SER A 114 -20.47 11.52 12.38
CA SER A 114 -19.24 11.75 13.14
C SER A 114 -18.10 10.81 12.71
N PHE A 115 -18.35 9.88 11.78
CA PHE A 115 -17.39 8.83 11.41
C PHE A 115 -16.04 9.40 10.97
N VAL A 116 -16.02 10.41 10.09
CA VAL A 116 -14.77 10.99 9.56
C VAL A 116 -13.92 11.57 10.69
N VAL A 117 -14.53 12.36 11.58
CA VAL A 117 -13.85 12.96 12.73
C VAL A 117 -13.29 11.89 13.66
N THR A 118 -14.11 10.90 14.01
CA THR A 118 -13.71 9.84 14.95
C THR A 118 -12.67 8.89 14.38
N PHE A 119 -12.73 8.60 13.07
CA PHE A 119 -11.71 7.83 12.37
C PHE A 119 -10.39 8.60 12.29
N ASN A 120 -10.41 9.88 11.96
CA ASN A 120 -9.21 10.73 11.96
C ASN A 120 -8.58 10.83 13.36
N ASN A 121 -9.40 10.82 14.42
CA ASN A 121 -8.90 10.75 15.81
C ASN A 121 -8.21 9.42 16.15
N LEU A 122 -8.67 8.30 15.58
CA LEU A 122 -7.97 7.02 15.68
C LEU A 122 -6.62 7.09 14.92
N VAL A 123 -6.60 7.67 13.72
CA VAL A 123 -5.35 7.89 12.95
C VAL A 123 -4.37 8.77 13.73
N ASN A 124 -4.85 9.79 14.45
CA ASN A 124 -4.02 10.61 15.33
C ASN A 124 -3.33 9.76 16.41
N SER A 125 -4.06 8.85 17.08
CA SER A 125 -3.46 7.94 18.06
C SER A 125 -2.41 7.02 17.46
N CYS A 126 -2.57 6.58 16.20
CA CYS A 126 -1.52 5.85 15.49
C CYS A 126 -0.25 6.73 15.36
N VAL A 127 -0.40 7.99 14.96
CA VAL A 127 0.72 8.93 14.83
C VAL A 127 1.38 9.21 16.19
N ASP A 128 0.61 9.40 17.25
CA ASP A 128 1.13 9.65 18.60
C ASP A 128 2.00 8.47 19.08
N CYS A 129 1.51 7.24 18.93
CA CYS A 129 2.28 6.03 19.28
C CYS A 129 3.58 5.93 18.47
N HIS A 130 3.53 6.26 17.17
CA HIS A 130 4.72 6.29 16.32
C HIS A 130 5.71 7.40 16.70
N ASN A 131 5.26 8.56 17.15
CA ASN A 131 6.16 9.60 17.64
C ASN A 131 6.92 9.18 18.89
N GLU A 132 6.31 8.37 19.76
CA GLU A 132 6.90 7.93 21.02
C GLU A 132 7.97 6.85 20.82
N PHE A 133 7.63 5.76 20.12
CA PHE A 133 8.49 4.56 20.12
C PHE A 133 9.25 4.34 18.81
N CYS A 134 8.59 4.61 17.69
CA CYS A 134 9.10 4.20 16.39
C CYS A 134 8.61 5.21 15.37
N PRO A 135 9.44 6.22 14.98
CA PRO A 135 9.00 7.27 14.08
C PRO A 135 8.51 6.73 12.73
N GLY A 136 8.82 5.46 12.41
CA GLY A 136 8.10 4.67 11.43
C GLY A 136 7.85 5.39 10.11
N PRO A 137 6.77 5.05 9.39
CA PRO A 137 6.36 5.79 8.22
C PRO A 137 5.24 6.79 8.56
N ILE A 138 5.44 7.74 9.49
CA ILE A 138 4.43 8.76 9.88
C ILE A 138 3.83 9.46 8.64
N LYS A 139 4.64 9.80 7.64
CA LYS A 139 4.16 10.38 6.37
C LYS A 139 3.12 9.50 5.68
N LYS A 140 3.23 8.17 5.76
CA LYS A 140 2.29 7.21 5.20
C LYS A 140 1.03 7.11 6.06
N ILE A 141 1.17 7.07 7.38
CA ILE A 141 0.03 7.06 8.32
C ILE A 141 -0.82 8.32 8.17
N ASN A 142 -0.18 9.48 7.99
CA ASN A 142 -0.90 10.74 7.78
C ASN A 142 -1.81 10.72 6.54
N LYS A 143 -1.48 9.91 5.52
CA LYS A 143 -2.31 9.73 4.33
C LYS A 143 -3.57 8.90 4.58
N LEU A 144 -3.71 8.26 5.76
CA LEU A 144 -4.94 7.54 6.13
C LEU A 144 -6.10 8.47 6.45
N ARG A 145 -5.84 9.76 6.74
CA ARG A 145 -6.91 10.71 7.05
C ARG A 145 -7.90 10.85 5.88
N VAL A 146 -9.17 10.95 6.24
CA VAL A 146 -10.27 11.22 5.31
C VAL A 146 -10.60 12.71 5.39
N SER A 147 -10.81 13.37 4.25
CA SER A 147 -11.26 14.76 4.22
C SER A 147 -12.72 14.85 4.69
N GLU A 148 -13.02 15.89 5.47
CA GLU A 148 -14.39 16.28 5.83
C GLU A 148 -15.13 16.95 4.67
#